data_AF-A0A4U5VD13-F1
#
_entry.id   AF-A0A4U5VD13-F1
#
_cell.length_a   1.000
_cell.length_b   1.000
_cell.length_c   1.000
_cell.angle_alpha   90.00
_cell.angle_beta   90.00
_cell.angle_gamma   90.00
#
_symmetry.space_group_name_H-M   'P 1'
#
loop_
_entity.id
_entity.type
_entity.pdbx_description
1 polymer ?
#
loop_
_entity_poly.entity_id
_entity_poly.type
_entity_poly.pdbx_seq_one_letter_code
_entity_poly.pdbx_strand_id
1 'polypeptide(L)'
;MDFMSDRDVQKYLQDGYVVLDGLLTSRECDELRQRMSEIVDQMDVPEHCRITFSTYHDEQLKTQVTECVVTPGNADYFITSGDKIRFFFEKGVFDDKGEFLVPKHRSLNKVGHALHAYEPLYKKVTHSPKVQQPGIGGEGGISRRMVRTPPGTFPLTDFTGREQEYDAEKFVAAPVKKGGVVLIDGEVVHRSAENTSEDSRHVYTFHIMESQDTRWSPENW
;
A
#
# COMPACT_ATOMS: atom_id res chain seq x y z
N MET A 1 1.23 -19.93 -22.36
CA MET A 1 2.46 -20.04 -21.53
C MET A 1 2.10 -19.43 -20.21
N ASP A 2 2.07 -20.25 -19.16
CA ASP A 2 1.81 -19.77 -17.82
C ASP A 2 3.00 -18.90 -17.37
N PHE A 3 2.69 -17.79 -16.69
CA PHE A 3 3.71 -16.84 -16.26
C PHE A 3 4.42 -17.36 -15.00
N MET A 4 3.76 -18.23 -14.24
CA MET A 4 4.30 -18.95 -13.10
C MET A 4 4.65 -20.39 -13.49
N SER A 5 5.83 -20.85 -13.07
CA SER A 5 6.20 -22.26 -13.11
C SER A 5 5.70 -23.00 -11.87
N ASP A 6 5.62 -24.33 -11.93
CA ASP A 6 5.33 -25.16 -10.75
C ASP A 6 6.26 -24.85 -9.58
N ARG A 7 7.53 -24.50 -9.87
CA ARG A 7 8.49 -24.10 -8.85
C ARG A 7 8.10 -22.79 -8.17
N ASP A 8 7.55 -21.83 -8.92
CA ASP A 8 7.10 -20.55 -8.37
C ASP A 8 5.86 -20.74 -7.50
N VAL A 9 4.95 -21.62 -7.92
CA VAL A 9 3.77 -22.03 -7.13
C VAL A 9 4.21 -22.66 -5.80
N GLN A 10 5.13 -23.62 -5.85
CA GLN A 10 5.63 -24.27 -4.63
C GLN A 10 6.35 -23.29 -3.71
N LYS A 11 7.12 -22.35 -4.27
CA LYS A 11 7.79 -21.30 -3.49
C LYS A 11 6.78 -20.37 -2.81
N TYR A 12 5.74 -19.95 -3.52
CA TYR A 12 4.69 -19.13 -2.94
C TYR A 12 3.97 -19.85 -1.79
N LEU A 13 3.59 -21.12 -1.99
CA LEU A 13 2.94 -21.93 -0.95
C LEU A 13 3.82 -22.16 0.27
N GLN A 14 5.15 -22.27 0.08
CA GLN A 14 6.09 -22.50 1.18
C GLN A 14 6.44 -21.23 1.94
N ASP A 15 6.68 -20.13 1.22
CA ASP A 15 7.27 -18.91 1.78
C ASP A 15 6.22 -17.82 2.05
N GLY A 16 4.99 -17.97 1.55
CA GLY A 16 3.95 -16.93 1.57
C GLY A 16 4.21 -15.76 0.60
N TYR A 17 5.26 -15.85 -0.22
CA TYR A 17 5.55 -14.87 -1.26
C TYR A 17 6.37 -15.49 -2.40
N VAL A 18 6.31 -14.87 -3.58
CA VAL A 18 7.22 -15.21 -4.69
C VAL A 18 7.58 -13.96 -5.49
N VAL A 19 8.85 -13.86 -5.89
CA VAL A 19 9.36 -12.81 -6.78
C VAL A 19 9.39 -13.36 -8.20
N LEU A 20 8.71 -12.68 -9.12
CA LEU A 20 8.67 -13.03 -10.53
C LEU A 20 9.23 -11.88 -11.34
N ASP A 21 10.26 -12.13 -12.14
CA ASP A 21 10.86 -11.12 -13.00
C ASP A 21 10.05 -10.94 -14.29
N GLY A 22 9.98 -9.69 -14.77
CA GLY A 22 9.54 -9.41 -16.15
C GLY A 22 8.03 -9.55 -16.41
N LEU A 23 7.18 -9.44 -15.39
CA LEU A 23 5.72 -9.34 -15.59
C LEU A 23 5.39 -8.12 -16.46
N LEU A 24 5.99 -6.99 -16.13
CA LEU A 24 5.89 -5.76 -16.90
C LEU A 24 7.19 -5.50 -17.64
N THR A 25 7.06 -5.03 -18.87
CA THR A 25 8.18 -4.51 -19.64
C THR A 25 8.67 -3.20 -19.03
N SER A 26 9.93 -2.86 -19.28
CA SER A 26 10.48 -1.57 -18.83
C SER A 26 9.67 -0.39 -19.36
N ARG A 27 9.11 -0.50 -20.57
CA ARG A 27 8.24 0.51 -21.18
C ARG A 27 6.91 0.65 -20.42
N GLU A 28 6.23 -0.44 -20.09
CA GLU A 28 5.01 -0.40 -19.27
C GLU A 28 5.27 0.29 -17.92
N CYS A 29 6.41 -0.01 -17.29
CA CYS A 29 6.80 0.67 -16.04
C CYS A 29 7.08 2.17 -16.23
N ASP A 30 7.72 2.58 -17.33
CA ASP A 30 7.98 4.00 -17.61
C ASP A 30 6.69 4.76 -17.91
N GLU A 31 5.75 4.14 -18.65
CA GLU A 31 4.43 4.71 -18.93
C GLU A 31 3.64 4.92 -17.63
N LEU A 32 3.64 3.94 -16.71
CA LEU A 32 3.02 4.09 -15.38
C LEU A 32 3.69 5.19 -14.55
N ARG A 33 5.02 5.24 -14.52
CA ARG A 33 5.78 6.27 -13.78
C ARG A 33 5.50 7.66 -14.33
N GLN A 34 5.53 7.83 -15.64
CA GLN A 34 5.23 9.09 -16.30
C GLN A 34 3.81 9.54 -15.99
N ARG A 35 2.85 8.62 -16.06
CA ARG A 35 1.46 8.93 -15.75
C ARG A 35 1.26 9.36 -14.31
N MET A 36 1.92 8.71 -13.35
CA MET A 36 1.90 9.15 -11.96
C MET A 36 2.47 10.56 -11.81
N SER A 37 3.56 10.87 -12.53
CA SER A 37 4.12 12.22 -12.51
C SER A 37 3.08 13.27 -12.91
N GLU A 38 2.36 13.03 -14.02
CA GLU A 38 1.30 13.93 -14.48
C GLU A 38 0.16 14.08 -13.47
N ILE A 39 -0.24 12.98 -12.82
CA ILE A 39 -1.28 12.97 -11.80
C ILE A 39 -0.84 13.82 -10.60
N VAL A 40 0.42 13.71 -10.17
CA VAL A 40 0.99 14.49 -9.06
C VAL A 40 1.13 15.96 -9.43
N ASP A 41 1.51 16.29 -10.67
CA ASP A 41 1.59 17.67 -11.15
C ASP A 41 0.21 18.35 -11.10
N GLN A 42 -0.83 17.62 -11.52
CA GLN A 42 -2.23 18.07 -11.56
C GLN A 42 -2.96 17.92 -10.22
N MET A 43 -2.29 17.41 -9.18
CA MET A 43 -2.95 17.14 -7.90
C MET A 43 -3.45 18.44 -7.27
N ASP A 44 -4.73 18.40 -6.87
CA ASP A 44 -5.36 19.39 -6.03
C ASP A 44 -5.78 18.71 -4.72
N VAL A 45 -5.15 19.13 -3.62
CA VAL A 45 -5.41 18.60 -2.29
C VAL A 45 -5.99 19.71 -1.44
N PRO A 46 -7.23 19.54 -0.92
CA PRO A 46 -7.84 20.51 -0.03
C PRO A 46 -6.93 20.83 1.14
N GLU A 47 -6.86 22.09 1.56
CA GLU A 47 -5.98 22.57 2.63
C GLU A 47 -6.13 21.75 3.93
N HIS A 48 -7.37 21.42 4.30
CA HIS A 48 -7.68 20.57 5.47
C HIS A 48 -7.25 19.10 5.33
N CYS A 49 -6.75 18.69 4.16
CA CYS A 49 -6.17 17.36 3.88
C CYS A 49 -4.64 17.42 3.70
N ARG A 50 -4.03 18.61 3.77
CA ARG A 50 -2.58 18.83 3.68
C ARG A 50 -1.91 18.72 5.05
N ILE A 51 -2.31 17.72 5.82
CA ILE A 51 -1.83 17.49 7.18
C ILE A 51 -1.24 16.08 7.23
N THR A 52 -0.12 15.94 7.93
CA THR A 52 0.84 14.84 7.80
C THR A 52 0.23 13.45 8.05
N PHE A 53 0.59 12.46 7.22
CA PHE A 53 0.52 11.06 7.59
C PHE A 53 1.81 10.69 8.33
N SER A 54 1.72 10.09 9.52
CA SER A 54 2.88 9.61 10.27
C SER A 54 2.64 8.16 10.65
N THR A 55 3.67 7.31 10.53
CA THR A 55 3.68 5.95 11.06
C THR A 55 4.45 5.82 12.38
N TYR A 56 4.77 6.94 13.05
CA TYR A 56 5.41 6.95 14.37
C TYR A 56 4.85 8.04 15.32
N HIS A 57 4.64 7.63 16.57
CA HIS A 57 4.30 8.44 17.75
C HIS A 57 5.55 8.61 18.62
N ASP A 58 5.74 9.80 19.19
CA ASP A 58 6.52 10.01 20.42
C ASP A 58 5.87 11.20 21.16
N GLU A 59 5.63 11.19 22.47
CA GLU A 59 6.32 10.44 23.53
C GLU A 59 5.35 9.83 24.55
N GLN A 60 5.30 8.51 24.63
CA GLN A 60 5.74 7.71 25.78
C GLN A 60 5.25 6.28 25.60
N LEU A 61 6.22 5.38 25.36
CA LEU A 61 6.17 3.91 25.41
C LEU A 61 5.92 3.17 24.10
N LYS A 62 7.05 2.83 23.45
CA LYS A 62 7.40 1.51 22.92
C LYS A 62 6.61 0.98 21.71
N THR A 63 7.30 1.08 20.56
CA THR A 63 7.49 0.01 19.58
C THR A 63 6.28 -0.40 18.71
N GLN A 64 6.35 0.00 17.43
CA GLN A 64 5.75 -0.67 16.25
C GLN A 64 4.24 -0.55 15.98
N VAL A 65 3.57 0.58 16.23
CA VAL A 65 2.18 0.80 15.71
C VAL A 65 2.06 2.00 14.79
N THR A 66 1.49 1.75 13.61
CA THR A 66 0.93 2.70 12.64
C THR A 66 -0.27 3.46 13.23
N GLU A 67 -0.05 4.44 14.08
CA GLU A 67 -1.13 5.29 14.60
C GLU A 67 -1.12 6.64 13.87
N CYS A 68 -2.12 6.85 13.01
CA CYS A 68 -2.30 8.08 12.27
C CYS A 68 -2.51 9.24 13.24
N VAL A 69 -1.71 10.32 13.15
CA VAL A 69 -2.08 11.59 13.79
C VAL A 69 -3.18 12.18 12.94
N VAL A 70 -4.42 11.90 13.32
CA VAL A 70 -5.57 12.33 12.55
C VAL A 70 -6.14 13.60 13.16
N THR A 71 -6.35 14.63 12.35
CA THR A 71 -7.39 15.63 12.61
C THR A 71 -8.68 15.15 11.96
N PRO A 72 -9.88 15.56 12.44
CA PRO A 72 -11.15 15.04 11.91
C PRO A 72 -11.24 15.04 10.36
N GLY A 73 -10.76 16.10 9.70
CA GLY A 73 -10.74 16.18 8.22
C GLY A 73 -9.84 15.16 7.53
N ASN A 74 -8.70 14.79 8.14
CA ASN A 74 -7.80 13.77 7.60
C ASN A 74 -8.37 12.35 7.75
N ALA A 75 -9.13 12.08 8.82
CA ALA A 75 -9.74 10.77 9.03
C ALA A 75 -10.77 10.49 7.94
N ASP A 76 -11.64 11.46 7.69
CA ASP A 76 -12.66 11.35 6.65
C ASP A 76 -12.03 11.21 5.26
N TYR A 77 -10.95 11.95 4.99
CA TYR A 77 -10.18 11.84 3.75
C TYR A 77 -9.50 10.47 3.59
N PHE A 78 -9.13 9.78 4.67
CA PHE A 78 -8.66 8.40 4.59
C PHE A 78 -9.81 7.40 4.46
N ILE A 79 -10.81 7.43 5.34
CA ILE A 79 -11.83 6.38 5.45
C ILE A 79 -12.79 6.30 4.26
N THR A 80 -12.94 7.41 3.52
CA THR A 80 -13.79 7.47 2.33
C THR A 80 -13.01 7.34 1.02
N SER A 81 -11.74 6.89 1.09
CA SER A 81 -10.81 6.86 -0.06
C SER A 81 -10.82 5.55 -0.85
N GLY A 82 -11.54 4.52 -0.38
CA GLY A 82 -11.56 3.18 -0.98
C GLY A 82 -11.94 3.15 -2.46
N ASP A 83 -12.75 4.11 -2.90
CA ASP A 83 -13.27 4.29 -4.27
C ASP A 83 -12.75 5.59 -4.91
N LYS A 84 -11.63 6.16 -4.44
CA LYS A 84 -11.08 7.43 -4.93
C LYS A 84 -9.59 7.34 -5.24
N ILE A 85 -9.09 8.32 -5.99
CA ILE A 85 -7.66 8.59 -6.14
C ILE A 85 -7.35 9.79 -5.23
N ARG A 86 -6.62 9.53 -4.15
CA ARG A 86 -6.27 10.48 -3.08
C ARG A 86 -4.78 10.39 -2.77
N PHE A 87 -4.25 11.49 -2.25
CA PHE A 87 -2.82 11.69 -2.03
C PHE A 87 -2.52 11.70 -0.53
N PHE A 88 -1.51 10.95 -0.13
CA PHE A 88 -1.06 10.85 1.25
C PHE A 88 0.42 11.19 1.32
N PHE A 89 0.79 12.07 2.25
CA PHE A 89 2.07 12.76 2.26
C PHE A 89 2.93 12.34 3.45
N GLU A 90 4.24 12.43 3.27
CA GLU A 90 5.22 12.23 4.34
C GLU A 90 5.04 13.23 5.48
N LYS A 91 5.55 12.88 6.67
CA LYS A 91 5.51 13.78 7.82
C LYS A 91 6.46 14.98 7.61
N GLY A 92 6.03 16.16 8.03
CA GLY A 92 6.87 17.36 8.05
C GLY A 92 7.11 17.99 6.68
N VAL A 93 6.30 17.66 5.67
CA VAL A 93 6.40 18.24 4.32
C VAL A 93 5.52 19.47 4.11
N PHE A 94 4.75 19.85 5.13
CA PHE A 94 3.91 21.04 5.14
C PHE A 94 4.39 22.02 6.22
N ASP A 95 4.28 23.32 5.95
CA ASP A 95 4.49 24.37 6.93
C ASP A 95 3.23 24.62 7.79
N ASP A 96 3.30 25.60 8.71
CA ASP A 96 2.18 25.98 9.58
C ASP A 96 0.95 26.52 8.83
N LYS A 97 1.09 26.80 7.52
CA LYS A 97 0.02 27.27 6.63
C LYS A 97 -0.51 26.17 5.71
N GLY A 98 -0.02 24.93 5.85
CA GLY A 98 -0.40 23.81 4.97
C GLY A 98 0.20 23.90 3.57
N GLU A 99 1.27 24.68 3.39
CA GLU A 99 1.98 24.81 2.12
C GLU A 99 3.18 23.85 2.06
N PHE A 100 3.51 23.36 0.87
CA PHE A 100 4.59 22.39 0.68
C PHE A 100 5.96 23.00 0.96
N LEU A 101 6.71 22.40 1.89
CA LEU A 101 8.10 22.73 2.18
C LEU A 101 9.08 22.17 1.14
N VAL A 102 8.69 21.08 0.47
CA VAL A 102 9.48 20.41 -0.57
C VAL A 102 8.58 20.09 -1.79
N PRO A 103 9.14 19.89 -2.99
CA PRO A 103 8.34 19.64 -4.19
C PRO A 103 7.34 18.49 -4.02
N LYS A 104 6.13 18.63 -4.57
CA LYS A 104 5.01 17.65 -4.47
C LYS A 104 5.46 16.20 -4.64
N HIS A 105 6.28 15.94 -5.65
CA HIS A 105 6.84 14.61 -5.97
C HIS A 105 7.74 14.01 -4.88
N ARG A 106 8.36 14.84 -4.04
CA ARG A 106 9.18 14.41 -2.89
C ARG A 106 8.40 14.36 -1.59
N SER A 107 7.24 15.02 -1.55
CA SER A 107 6.37 15.06 -0.38
C SER A 107 5.43 13.86 -0.28
N LEU A 108 5.24 13.12 -1.36
CA LEU A 108 4.23 12.09 -1.48
C LEU A 108 4.71 10.75 -0.92
N ASN A 109 3.94 10.18 0.01
CA ASN A 109 4.15 8.83 0.53
C ASN A 109 3.42 7.79 -0.34
N LYS A 110 2.13 8.00 -0.62
CA LYS A 110 1.33 7.09 -1.45
C LYS A 110 0.16 7.79 -2.16
N VAL A 111 -0.32 7.14 -3.23
CA VAL A 111 -1.57 7.49 -3.92
C VAL A 111 -2.49 6.27 -3.87
N GLY A 112 -3.72 6.44 -3.42
CA GLY A 112 -4.66 5.34 -3.23
C GLY A 112 -6.12 5.78 -3.17
N HIS A 113 -7.08 4.86 -3.13
CA HIS A 113 -6.92 3.41 -3.19
C HIS A 113 -7.49 2.78 -4.48
N ALA A 114 -8.03 3.59 -5.38
CA ALA A 114 -8.76 3.11 -6.56
C ALA A 114 -8.11 3.45 -7.91
N LEU A 115 -6.77 3.58 -7.97
CA LEU A 115 -6.04 3.74 -9.25
C LEU A 115 -6.42 2.65 -10.26
N HIS A 116 -6.52 1.41 -9.81
CA HIS A 116 -6.91 0.25 -10.61
C HIS A 116 -8.31 0.39 -11.24
N ALA A 117 -9.21 1.21 -10.69
CA ALA A 117 -10.57 1.35 -11.17
C ALA A 117 -10.77 2.56 -12.08
N TYR A 118 -10.11 3.68 -11.76
CA TYR A 118 -10.39 4.99 -12.34
C TYR A 118 -9.25 5.58 -13.18
N GLU A 119 -8.01 5.09 -13.05
CA GLU A 119 -6.90 5.54 -13.88
C GLU A 119 -6.69 4.53 -15.04
N PRO A 120 -6.83 4.95 -16.31
CA PRO A 120 -6.81 4.04 -17.45
C PRO A 120 -5.59 3.13 -17.58
N LEU A 121 -4.37 3.61 -17.32
CA LEU A 121 -3.15 2.80 -17.43
C LEU A 121 -3.03 1.82 -16.27
N TYR A 122 -3.29 2.25 -15.04
CA TYR A 122 -3.30 1.35 -13.88
C TYR A 122 -4.39 0.28 -14.00
N LYS A 123 -5.58 0.65 -14.47
CA LYS A 123 -6.68 -0.28 -14.78
C LYS A 123 -6.26 -1.30 -15.84
N LYS A 124 -5.69 -0.84 -16.95
CA LYS A 124 -5.22 -1.72 -18.03
C LYS A 124 -4.20 -2.74 -17.55
N VAL A 125 -3.23 -2.32 -16.72
CA VAL A 125 -2.21 -3.22 -16.17
C VAL A 125 -2.83 -4.23 -15.20
N THR A 126 -3.67 -3.75 -14.29
CA THR A 126 -4.34 -4.59 -13.27
C THR A 126 -5.23 -5.66 -13.89
N HIS A 127 -5.96 -5.33 -14.95
CA HIS A 127 -6.84 -6.26 -15.65
C HIS A 127 -6.18 -6.91 -16.88
N SER A 128 -4.85 -6.87 -16.99
CA SER A 128 -4.16 -7.48 -18.12
C SER A 128 -4.22 -9.01 -18.05
N PRO A 129 -4.17 -9.73 -19.18
CA PRO A 129 -4.12 -11.19 -19.19
C PRO A 129 -2.94 -11.79 -18.40
N LYS A 130 -1.89 -10.99 -18.17
CA LYS A 130 -0.72 -11.38 -17.36
C LYS A 130 -1.07 -11.50 -15.86
N VAL A 131 -2.05 -10.73 -15.40
CA VAL A 131 -2.51 -10.69 -14.00
C VAL A 131 -3.70 -11.62 -13.77
N GLN A 132 -4.52 -11.88 -14.79
CA GLN A 132 -5.73 -12.74 -14.70
C GLN A 132 -5.42 -14.25 -14.59
N GLN A 133 -4.19 -14.64 -14.26
CA GLN A 133 -3.86 -16.04 -13.96
C GLN A 133 -4.39 -16.42 -12.57
N PRO A 134 -4.74 -17.70 -12.33
CA PRO A 134 -5.30 -18.13 -11.05
C PRO A 134 -4.38 -17.74 -9.88
N GLY A 135 -4.93 -17.02 -8.90
CA GLY A 135 -4.25 -16.75 -7.65
C GLY A 135 -4.11 -18.02 -6.81
N ILE A 136 -3.10 -18.04 -5.94
CA ILE A 136 -2.90 -19.11 -4.96
C ILE A 136 -3.19 -18.50 -3.59
N GLY A 137 -4.05 -19.16 -2.80
CA GLY A 137 -4.35 -18.75 -1.43
C GLY A 137 -3.64 -19.63 -0.40
N GLY A 138 -3.12 -19.01 0.67
CA GLY A 138 -2.72 -19.70 1.90
C GLY A 138 -3.88 -19.85 2.90
N GLU A 139 -3.69 -20.71 3.90
CA GLU A 139 -4.58 -20.86 5.05
C GLU A 139 -3.84 -20.51 6.35
N GLY A 140 -4.19 -19.41 7.04
CA GLY A 140 -3.48 -19.03 8.27
C GLY A 140 -3.85 -17.66 8.91
N GLY A 141 -5.01 -17.55 9.55
CA GLY A 141 -5.53 -16.36 10.26
C GLY A 141 -4.59 -15.15 10.55
N ILE A 142 -5.03 -13.96 10.13
CA ILE A 142 -4.41 -12.66 10.42
C ILE A 142 -4.38 -12.35 11.93
N SER A 143 -3.20 -11.99 12.45
CA SER A 143 -2.98 -11.71 13.88
C SER A 143 -3.45 -10.33 14.35
N ARG A 144 -3.49 -9.36 13.43
CA ARG A 144 -3.86 -7.96 13.68
C ARG A 144 -4.46 -7.32 12.43
N ARG A 145 -5.58 -6.61 12.57
CA ARG A 145 -6.25 -5.92 11.45
C ARG A 145 -6.71 -4.52 11.85
N MET A 146 -6.65 -3.59 10.90
CA MET A 146 -7.23 -2.25 11.06
C MET A 146 -8.73 -2.32 10.77
N VAL A 147 -9.55 -1.82 11.70
CA VAL A 147 -11.01 -1.81 11.63
C VAL A 147 -11.57 -0.39 11.74
N ARG A 148 -12.81 -0.21 11.30
CA ARG A 148 -13.59 1.01 11.56
C ARG A 148 -14.02 1.06 13.02
N THR A 149 -13.91 2.24 13.63
CA THR A 149 -14.49 2.47 14.96
C THR A 149 -16.00 2.73 14.87
N PRO A 150 -16.77 2.59 15.97
CA PRO A 150 -18.20 2.85 15.97
C PRO A 150 -18.55 4.29 15.53
N PRO A 151 -19.70 4.52 14.88
CA PRO A 151 -20.15 5.86 14.50
C PRO A 151 -20.14 6.83 15.68
N GLY A 152 -19.56 8.02 15.48
CA GLY A 152 -19.45 9.06 16.51
C GLY A 152 -18.24 8.94 17.44
N THR A 153 -17.32 8.02 17.16
CA THR A 153 -16.05 7.88 17.90
C THR A 153 -14.87 8.43 17.11
N PHE A 154 -13.80 8.80 17.81
CA PHE A 154 -12.55 9.27 17.22
C PHE A 154 -11.37 8.63 17.97
N PRO A 155 -10.33 8.10 17.29
CA PRO A 155 -10.11 8.06 15.83
C PRO A 155 -11.14 7.22 15.05
N LEU A 156 -11.23 7.40 13.72
CA LEU A 156 -12.18 6.64 12.85
C LEU A 156 -11.74 5.20 12.57
N THR A 157 -10.52 4.83 12.97
CA THR A 157 -9.95 3.50 12.82
C THR A 157 -9.28 3.06 14.12
N ASP A 158 -9.26 1.75 14.35
CA ASP A 158 -8.59 1.09 15.47
C ASP A 158 -7.95 -0.22 14.98
N PHE A 159 -7.14 -0.85 15.81
CA PHE A 159 -6.58 -2.18 15.53
C PHE A 159 -7.19 -3.22 16.45
N THR A 160 -7.70 -4.29 15.85
CA THR A 160 -8.10 -5.50 16.59
C THR A 160 -7.03 -6.57 16.43
N GLY A 161 -6.90 -7.45 17.43
CA GLY A 161 -5.90 -8.52 17.45
C GLY A 161 -4.70 -8.17 18.34
N ARG A 162 -3.60 -8.89 18.15
CA ARG A 162 -2.38 -8.71 18.94
C ARG A 162 -1.25 -8.30 18.03
N GLU A 163 -0.60 -7.21 18.40
CA GLU A 163 0.72 -6.91 17.87
C GLU A 163 1.70 -8.01 18.28
N GLN A 164 2.47 -8.48 17.32
CA GLN A 164 3.53 -9.44 17.54
C GLN A 164 4.86 -8.78 17.21
N GLU A 165 5.80 -8.89 18.13
CA GLU A 165 7.18 -8.55 17.83
C GLU A 165 7.81 -9.72 17.05
N TYR A 166 8.34 -9.39 15.88
CA TYR A 166 9.06 -10.34 15.05
C TYR A 166 10.56 -10.09 15.17
N ASP A 167 11.31 -11.18 15.31
CA ASP A 167 12.76 -11.15 15.27
C ASP A 167 13.25 -10.57 13.93
N ALA A 168 14.00 -9.48 14.02
CA ALA A 168 14.50 -8.75 12.86
C ALA A 168 15.38 -9.62 11.96
N GLU A 169 16.08 -10.62 12.52
CA GLU A 169 16.97 -11.52 11.78
C GLU A 169 16.21 -12.53 10.91
N LYS A 170 14.91 -12.73 11.17
CA LYS A 170 14.05 -13.62 10.37
C LYS A 170 13.52 -12.98 9.10
N PHE A 171 13.67 -11.66 8.93
CA PHE A 171 13.26 -10.98 7.71
C PHE A 171 14.28 -11.22 6.60
N VAL A 172 13.81 -11.77 5.49
CA VAL A 172 14.62 -11.99 4.29
C VAL A 172 14.35 -10.87 3.28
N ALA A 173 15.42 -10.27 2.75
CA ALA A 173 15.30 -9.25 1.71
C ALA A 173 14.87 -9.88 0.38
N ALA A 174 13.86 -9.28 -0.27
CA ALA A 174 13.36 -9.69 -1.58
C ALA A 174 13.57 -8.56 -2.61
N PRO A 175 14.80 -8.35 -3.11
CA PRO A 175 15.06 -7.34 -4.13
C PRO A 175 14.42 -7.77 -5.46
N VAL A 176 13.84 -6.82 -6.18
CA VAL A 176 13.16 -7.04 -7.45
C VAL A 176 13.64 -6.03 -8.50
N LYS A 177 13.79 -6.48 -9.75
CA LYS A 177 14.15 -5.60 -10.86
C LYS A 177 12.92 -4.83 -11.34
N LYS A 178 13.14 -3.72 -12.04
CA LYS A 178 12.07 -2.98 -12.73
C LYS A 178 11.24 -3.95 -13.60
N GLY A 179 9.93 -3.93 -13.39
CA GLY A 179 8.99 -4.78 -14.10
C GLY A 179 8.78 -6.16 -13.50
N GLY A 180 9.55 -6.54 -12.49
CA GLY A 180 9.22 -7.68 -11.66
C GLY A 180 8.02 -7.40 -10.75
N VAL A 181 7.42 -8.49 -10.26
CA VAL A 181 6.29 -8.49 -9.33
C VAL A 181 6.65 -9.33 -8.12
N VAL A 182 6.12 -8.96 -6.96
CA VAL A 182 6.14 -9.80 -5.77
C VAL A 182 4.70 -10.17 -5.47
N LEU A 183 4.37 -11.46 -5.52
CA LEU A 183 3.11 -11.96 -4.99
C LEU A 183 3.30 -12.12 -3.48
N ILE A 184 2.34 -11.60 -2.72
CA ILE A 184 2.38 -11.53 -1.25
C ILE A 184 1.08 -12.14 -0.76
N ASP A 185 1.18 -13.21 0.01
CA ASP A 185 0.03 -13.81 0.68
C ASP A 185 -0.55 -12.82 1.72
N GLY A 186 -1.86 -12.85 1.92
CA GLY A 186 -2.55 -11.93 2.84
C GLY A 186 -2.07 -12.02 4.30
N GLU A 187 -1.36 -13.10 4.66
CA GLU A 187 -0.94 -13.41 6.02
C GLU A 187 0.58 -13.29 6.21
N VAL A 188 1.37 -13.14 5.14
CA VAL A 188 2.83 -13.05 5.24
C VAL A 188 3.25 -11.72 5.88
N VAL A 189 4.06 -11.81 6.92
CA VAL A 189 4.60 -10.65 7.63
C VAL A 189 5.69 -10.01 6.76
N HIS A 190 5.48 -8.76 6.37
CA HIS A 190 6.40 -8.03 5.49
C HIS A 190 6.59 -6.59 5.96
N ARG A 191 7.75 -6.02 5.63
CA ARG A 191 8.10 -4.64 5.91
C ARG A 191 9.05 -4.09 4.85
N SER A 192 9.14 -2.77 4.76
CA SER A 192 10.19 -2.09 4.00
C SER A 192 10.94 -1.12 4.90
N ALA A 193 12.27 -1.15 4.80
CA ALA A 193 13.12 -0.15 5.44
C ALA A 193 12.93 1.22 4.76
N GLU A 194 13.25 2.28 5.51
CA GLU A 194 13.36 3.64 4.98
C GLU A 194 14.33 3.68 3.79
N ASN A 195 14.00 4.47 2.77
CA ASN A 195 14.86 4.66 1.62
C ASN A 195 15.88 5.77 1.91
N THR A 196 17.14 5.39 2.14
CA THR A 196 18.25 6.31 2.40
C THR A 196 19.08 6.64 1.15
N SER A 197 18.62 6.22 -0.04
CA SER A 197 19.29 6.51 -1.31
C SER A 197 18.75 7.78 -1.99
N GLU A 198 19.49 8.29 -2.98
CA GLU A 198 19.06 9.42 -3.80
C GLU A 198 17.97 9.04 -4.82
N ASP A 199 17.74 7.74 -5.04
CA ASP A 199 16.81 7.23 -6.03
C ASP A 199 15.46 6.84 -5.42
N SER A 200 14.37 7.25 -6.07
CA SER A 200 13.01 6.82 -5.69
C SER A 200 12.80 5.32 -5.95
N ARG A 201 12.15 4.61 -5.03
CA ARG A 201 11.73 3.20 -5.20
C ARG A 201 10.23 3.08 -5.45
N HIS A 202 9.76 3.58 -6.60
CA HIS A 202 8.35 3.54 -6.97
C HIS A 202 7.83 2.11 -7.09
N VAL A 203 6.63 1.86 -6.54
CA VAL A 203 5.93 0.59 -6.60
C VAL A 203 4.44 0.83 -6.88
N TYR A 204 3.83 -0.08 -7.62
CA TYR A 204 2.37 -0.15 -7.78
C TYR A 204 1.87 -1.44 -7.15
N THR A 205 0.87 -1.33 -6.26
CA THR A 205 0.31 -2.44 -5.50
C THR A 205 -1.21 -2.44 -5.59
N PHE A 206 -1.81 -3.61 -5.69
CA PHE A 206 -3.25 -3.84 -5.52
C PHE A 206 -3.45 -5.19 -4.82
N HIS A 207 -4.60 -5.36 -4.18
CA HIS A 207 -4.95 -6.60 -3.48
C HIS A 207 -6.08 -7.30 -4.23
N ILE A 208 -6.02 -8.63 -4.27
CA ILE A 208 -7.07 -9.48 -4.82
C ILE A 208 -7.71 -10.24 -3.66
N MET A 209 -9.03 -10.37 -3.70
CA MET A 209 -9.78 -11.22 -2.79
C MET A 209 -10.50 -12.28 -3.64
N GLU A 210 -10.36 -13.56 -3.28
CA GLU A 210 -11.23 -14.61 -3.81
C GLU A 210 -12.67 -14.31 -3.35
N SER A 211 -13.61 -14.29 -4.28
CA SER A 211 -15.01 -13.94 -3.99
C SER A 211 -15.87 -15.17 -3.72
N GLN A 212 -15.47 -16.32 -4.26
CA GLN A 212 -16.15 -17.58 -4.05
C GLN A 212 -15.93 -18.04 -2.60
N ASP A 213 -17.03 -18.34 -1.92
CA ASP A 213 -17.05 -18.87 -0.55
C ASP A 213 -16.32 -18.02 0.51
N THR A 214 -16.01 -16.76 0.18
CA THR A 214 -15.32 -15.81 1.05
C THR A 214 -16.24 -14.64 1.39
N ARG A 215 -16.17 -14.16 2.63
CA ARG A 215 -16.96 -13.01 3.10
C ARG A 215 -16.04 -11.86 3.48
N TRP A 216 -16.21 -10.72 2.81
CA TRP A 216 -15.55 -9.48 3.22
C TRP A 216 -16.07 -9.04 4.60
N SER A 217 -15.16 -8.76 5.54
CA SER A 217 -15.56 -8.33 6.88
C SER A 217 -16.18 -6.93 6.82
N PRO A 218 -17.36 -6.70 7.43
CA PRO A 218 -17.96 -5.37 7.49
C PRO A 218 -17.18 -4.39 8.39
N GLU A 219 -16.22 -4.90 9.15
CA GLU A 219 -15.39 -4.11 10.07
C GLU A 219 -14.12 -3.59 9.40
N ASN A 220 -13.77 -4.06 8.20
CA ASN A 220 -12.62 -3.53 7.47
C ASN A 220 -12.78 -2.02 7.24
N TRP A 221 -11.69 -1.27 7.40
CA TRP A 221 -11.62 0.14 7.03
C TRP A 221 -11.90 0.32 5.53
#